data_AF-A0A926APG2-F1
#
_entry.id   AF-A0A926APG2-F1
#
_cell.length_a   1.000
_cell.length_b   1.000
_cell.length_c   1.000
_cell.angle_alpha   90.00
_cell.angle_beta   90.00
_cell.angle_gamma   90.00
#
_symmetry.space_group_name_H-M   'P 1'
#
loop_
_entity.id
_entity.type
_entity.pdbx_description
1 polymer ?
#
loop_
_entity_poly.entity_id
_entity_poly.type
_entity_poly.pdbx_seq_one_letter_code
_entity_poly.pdbx_strand_id
1 'polypeptide(L)'
;MIAMPKELHDAVRSQEEPVRLTDLETATEYVVVRADLFDRLKGFVFTDEPLSADEQQALLVRAGLRAGWDDPAMDVYNDLDPRRQP
;
A
#
# COMPACT_ATOMS: atom_id res chain seq x y z
N MET A 1 15.97 20.18 -14.62
CA MET A 1 14.52 20.39 -14.49
C MET A 1 13.95 20.37 -15.89
N ILE A 2 13.06 19.43 -16.18
CA ILE A 2 12.38 19.38 -17.49
C ILE A 2 11.16 20.28 -17.37
N ALA A 3 10.98 21.21 -18.31
CA ALA A 3 9.83 22.10 -18.32
C ALA A 3 8.59 21.35 -18.81
N MET A 4 7.44 21.62 -18.19
CA MET A 4 6.16 21.07 -18.61
C MET A 4 5.79 21.63 -20.00
N PRO A 5 5.46 20.78 -21.00
CA PRO A 5 4.95 21.24 -22.29
C PRO A 5 3.65 22.04 -22.12
N LYS A 6 3.40 23.01 -23.00
CA LYS A 6 2.23 23.92 -22.91
C LYS A 6 0.90 23.16 -22.91
N GLU A 7 0.76 22.16 -23.76
CA GLU A 7 -0.45 21.34 -23.86
C GLU A 7 -0.77 20.63 -22.54
N LEU A 8 0.27 20.11 -21.86
CA LEU A 8 0.12 19.48 -20.56
C LEU A 8 -0.20 20.51 -19.46
N HIS A 9 0.40 21.69 -19.52
CA HIS A 9 0.07 22.79 -18.60
C HIS A 9 -1.41 23.19 -18.72
N ASP A 10 -1.92 23.33 -19.95
CA ASP A 10 -3.31 23.73 -20.19
C ASP A 10 -4.29 22.61 -19.78
N ALA A 11 -3.94 21.34 -20.01
CA ALA A 11 -4.71 20.20 -19.53
C ALA A 11 -4.82 20.15 -18.00
N VAL A 12 -3.68 20.33 -17.29
CA VAL A 12 -3.64 20.30 -15.82
C VAL A 12 -4.46 21.44 -15.19
N ARG A 13 -4.60 22.59 -15.87
CA ARG A 13 -5.38 23.72 -15.36
C ARG A 13 -6.88 23.62 -15.65
N SER A 14 -7.27 22.86 -16.66
CA SER A 14 -8.66 22.81 -17.14
C SER A 14 -9.46 21.65 -16.58
N GLN A 15 -8.80 20.62 -16.05
CA GLN A 15 -9.46 19.40 -15.55
C GLN A 15 -9.52 19.39 -14.02
N GLU A 16 -10.67 18.96 -13.47
CA GLU A 16 -10.82 18.68 -12.03
C GLU A 16 -10.22 17.31 -11.66
N GLU A 17 -10.14 16.39 -12.61
CA GLU A 17 -9.54 15.07 -12.45
C GLU A 17 -8.04 15.05 -12.84
N PRO A 18 -7.23 14.12 -12.29
CA PRO A 18 -5.83 13.98 -12.68
C PRO A 18 -5.67 13.68 -14.17
N VAL A 19 -4.80 14.45 -14.84
CA VAL A 19 -4.54 14.27 -16.28
C VAL A 19 -3.89 12.90 -16.52
N ARG A 20 -4.47 12.14 -17.44
CA ARG A 20 -3.96 10.85 -17.91
C ARG A 20 -3.23 11.03 -19.24
N LEU A 21 -2.07 10.40 -19.36
CA LEU A 21 -1.24 10.40 -20.55
C LEU A 21 -1.08 8.96 -21.02
N THR A 22 -1.23 8.72 -22.32
CA THR A 22 -0.96 7.41 -22.92
C THR A 22 0.31 7.50 -23.74
N ASP A 23 1.29 6.66 -23.43
CA ASP A 23 2.43 6.44 -24.30
C ASP A 23 1.97 5.65 -25.53
N LEU A 24 2.08 6.25 -26.71
CA LEU A 24 1.62 5.64 -27.97
C LEU A 24 2.51 4.48 -28.43
N GLU A 25 3.76 4.39 -27.97
CA GLU A 25 4.67 3.30 -28.34
C GLU A 25 4.39 2.04 -27.51
N THR A 26 4.11 2.21 -26.22
CA THR A 26 3.92 1.08 -25.28
C THR A 26 2.47 0.83 -24.88
N ALA A 27 1.55 1.73 -25.26
CA ALA A 27 0.18 1.79 -24.75
C ALA A 27 0.08 1.91 -23.21
N THR A 28 1.17 2.30 -22.54
CA THR A 28 1.19 2.47 -21.09
C THR A 28 0.53 3.79 -20.70
N GLU A 29 -0.34 3.74 -19.71
CA GLU A 29 -1.01 4.92 -19.16
C GLU A 29 -0.24 5.46 -17.96
N TYR A 30 -0.04 6.78 -17.92
CA TYR A 30 0.58 7.53 -16.85
C TYR A 30 -0.41 8.56 -16.30
N VAL A 31 -0.31 8.88 -15.02
CA VAL A 31 -1.13 9.91 -14.37
C VAL A 31 -0.24 11.05 -13.89
N VAL A 32 -0.59 12.28 -14.25
CA VAL A 32 0.10 13.48 -13.80
C VAL A 32 -0.53 13.97 -12.51
N VAL A 33 0.27 14.03 -11.46
CA VAL A 33 -0.09 14.56 -10.14
C VAL A 33 0.91 15.62 -9.71
N ARG A 34 0.49 16.51 -8.80
CA ARG A 34 1.43 17.46 -8.19
C ARG A 34 2.48 16.71 -7.38
N ALA A 35 3.70 17.23 -7.36
CA ALA A 35 4.82 16.62 -6.65
C ALA A 35 4.52 16.44 -5.14
N ASP A 36 3.90 17.43 -4.49
CA ASP A 36 3.53 17.36 -3.08
C ASP A 36 2.53 16.23 -2.78
N LEU A 37 1.60 15.98 -3.71
CA LEU A 37 0.65 14.87 -3.60
C LEU A 37 1.34 13.53 -3.83
N PHE A 38 2.22 13.43 -4.84
CA PHE A 38 3.00 12.23 -5.09
C PHE A 38 3.85 11.85 -3.87
N ASP A 39 4.58 12.79 -3.30
CA ASP A 39 5.46 12.55 -2.15
C ASP A 39 4.66 12.06 -0.93
N ARG A 40 3.45 12.61 -0.70
CA ARG A 40 2.54 12.12 0.34
C ARG A 40 2.11 10.68 0.07
N LEU A 41 1.66 10.38 -1.15
CA LEU A 41 1.19 9.03 -1.52
C LEU A 41 2.32 8.00 -1.52
N LYS A 42 3.54 8.41 -1.87
CA LYS A 42 4.71 7.54 -1.90
C LYS A 42 5.01 6.91 -0.55
N GLY A 43 4.83 7.64 0.54
CA GLY A 43 4.98 7.09 1.90
C GLY A 43 3.92 6.06 2.28
N PHE A 44 2.78 6.00 1.58
CA PHE A 44 1.69 5.05 1.87
C PHE A 44 1.65 3.85 0.94
N VAL A 45 2.04 4.03 -0.33
CA VAL A 45 1.77 3.05 -1.41
C VAL A 45 3.05 2.43 -1.98
N PHE A 46 4.18 3.14 -1.94
CA PHE A 46 5.42 2.76 -2.64
C PHE A 46 6.54 2.32 -1.69
N THR A 47 6.22 1.92 -0.45
CA THR A 47 7.11 1.06 0.32
C THR A 47 7.12 -0.32 -0.35
N ASP A 48 7.97 -0.47 -1.38
CA ASP A 48 8.37 -1.76 -1.98
C ASP A 48 9.28 -2.57 -1.03
N GLU A 49 9.58 -2.04 0.16
CA GLU A 49 10.25 -2.82 1.19
C GLU A 49 9.29 -3.91 1.69
N PRO A 50 9.72 -5.19 1.67
CA PRO A 50 8.99 -6.23 2.37
C PRO A 50 8.77 -5.76 3.81
N LEU A 51 7.55 -5.98 4.33
CA LEU A 51 7.26 -5.74 5.73
C LEU A 51 8.39 -6.31 6.59
N SER A 52 8.89 -5.53 7.54
CA SER A 52 9.83 -6.03 8.53
C SER A 52 9.20 -7.21 9.29
N ALA A 53 10.03 -8.06 9.91
CA ALA A 53 9.54 -9.20 10.69
C ALA A 53 8.54 -8.76 11.78
N ASP A 54 8.77 -7.60 12.40
CA ASP A 54 7.88 -7.04 13.43
C ASP A 54 6.53 -6.59 12.84
N GLU A 55 6.53 -6.00 11.65
CA GLU A 55 5.30 -5.59 10.96
C GLU A 55 4.50 -6.79 10.47
N GLN A 56 5.15 -7.82 9.95
CA GLN A 56 4.51 -9.09 9.59
C GLN A 56 3.87 -9.73 10.82
N GLN A 57 4.60 -9.79 11.94
CA GLN A 57 4.10 -10.34 13.20
C GLN A 57 2.91 -9.53 13.72
N ALA A 58 2.98 -8.20 13.69
CA ALA A 58 1.88 -7.34 14.12
C ALA A 58 0.62 -7.54 13.26
N LEU A 59 0.77 -7.73 11.95
CA LEU A 59 -0.34 -8.03 11.05
C LEU A 59 -0.95 -9.41 11.32
N LEU A 60 -0.12 -10.44 11.54
CA LEU A 60 -0.59 -11.78 11.90
C LEU A 60 -1.39 -11.76 13.20
N VAL A 61 -0.88 -11.09 14.24
CA VAL A 61 -1.59 -10.93 15.52
C VAL A 61 -2.93 -10.23 15.30
N ARG A 62 -2.96 -9.09 14.60
CA ARG A 62 -4.21 -8.35 14.33
C ARG A 62 -5.23 -9.19 13.55
N ALA A 63 -4.77 -10.00 12.60
CA ALA A 63 -5.64 -10.91 11.85
C ALA A 63 -6.22 -12.00 12.76
N GLY A 64 -5.40 -12.59 13.63
CA GLY A 64 -5.82 -13.57 14.62
C GLY A 64 -6.87 -13.01 15.59
N LEU A 65 -6.64 -11.81 16.15
CA LEU A 65 -7.62 -11.14 17.02
C LEU A 65 -8.96 -10.92 16.32
N ARG A 66 -8.96 -10.48 15.05
CA ARG A 66 -10.19 -10.32 14.28
C ARG A 66 -10.92 -11.65 14.04
N ALA A 67 -10.16 -12.74 13.94
CA ALA A 67 -10.70 -14.09 13.81
C ALA A 67 -11.14 -14.70 15.16
N GLY A 68 -11.03 -13.96 16.26
CA GLY A 68 -11.39 -14.43 17.61
C GLY A 68 -10.38 -15.41 18.20
N TRP A 69 -9.12 -15.39 17.75
CA TRP A 69 -8.07 -16.25 18.31
C TRP A 69 -7.65 -15.85 19.72
N ASP A 70 -8.11 -14.70 20.20
CA ASP A 70 -8.02 -14.26 21.59
C ASP A 70 -9.22 -14.69 22.44
N ASP A 71 -10.18 -15.44 21.90
CA ASP A 71 -11.27 -16.01 22.69
C ASP A 71 -10.69 -16.97 23.75
N PRO A 72 -10.92 -16.73 25.06
CA PRO A 72 -10.44 -17.61 26.12
C PRO A 72 -10.93 -19.06 25.97
N ALA A 73 -12.04 -19.31 25.27
CA ALA A 73 -12.50 -20.66 24.97
C ALA A 73 -11.54 -21.43 24.05
N MET A 74 -10.74 -20.71 23.25
CA MET A 74 -9.73 -21.29 22.35
C MET A 74 -8.42 -21.63 23.07
N ASP A 75 -8.23 -21.20 24.32
CA ASP A 75 -7.01 -21.50 25.09
C ASP A 75 -6.80 -23.00 25.34
N VAL A 76 -7.87 -23.80 25.29
CA VAL A 76 -7.80 -25.27 25.42
C VAL A 76 -6.90 -25.92 24.37
N TYR A 77 -6.73 -25.29 23.20
CA TYR A 77 -5.85 -25.80 22.16
C TYR A 77 -4.36 -25.58 22.49
N ASN A 78 -4.04 -24.62 23.36
CA ASN A 78 -2.67 -24.36 23.80
C ASN A 78 -2.11 -25.51 24.64
N ASP A 79 -2.97 -26.26 25.33
CA ASP A 79 -2.59 -27.44 26.13
C ASP A 79 -2.33 -28.68 25.25
N LEU A 80 -2.82 -28.65 24.01
CA LEU A 80 -2.65 -29.73 23.02
C LEU A 80 -1.43 -29.51 22.12
N ASP A 81 -0.67 -28.43 22.28
CA ASP A 81 0.52 -28.15 21.48
C ASP A 81 1.65 -29.13 21.83
N PRO A 82 2.03 -30.07 20.93
CA PRO A 82 3.07 -31.06 21.20
C PRO A 82 4.46 -30.42 21.38
N ARG A 83 4.66 -29.17 20.97
CA ARG A 83 5.92 -28.42 21.15
C ARG A 83 6.11 -27.88 22.58
N ARG A 84 5.06 -27.92 23.40
CA ARG A 84 5.11 -27.53 24.83
C ARG A 84 5.44 -28.69 25.76
N GLN A 85 5.51 -29.92 25.24
CA GLN A 85 5.99 -31.08 25.98
C GLN A 85 7.52 -31.09 25.97
N PRO A 86 8.18 -31.43 27.11
CA PRO A 86 9.63 -31.34 27.27
C PRO A 86 10.42 -32.29 26.36
#